data_AF-A0A1I7SZQ8-F1
#
_entry.id   AF-A0A1I7SZQ8-F1
#
_cell.length_a   1.000
_cell.length_b   1.000
_cell.length_c   1.000
_cell.angle_alpha   90.00
_cell.angle_beta   90.00
_cell.angle_gamma   90.00
#
_symmetry.space_group_name_H-M   'P 1'
#
loop_
_entity.id
_entity.type
_entity.pdbx_description
1 polymer ?
#
loop_
_entity_poly.entity_id
_entity_poly.type
_entity_poly.pdbx_seq_one_letter_code
_entity_poly.pdbx_strand_id
1 'polypeptide(L)'
;MLVIVLDILIFVKFPIWYLSISSINYVILTSTPVVLFSFATAVSGYLSTNDDFISSCAPPFVFNTTASIIYKYLFVFLSFVVFITYIMLIKSFHQRSNSNQSSLRTVKRLQLTVVIYVFTWLFSQVLSLIVMDFSLNSVGNMFVHINLFICLSYSNTFYVTIWRSKEYRDQFYSVWCPKLIQKIDVTSASPVLHVAKNNFT
;
A
#
# COMPACT_ATOMS: atom_id res chain seq x y z
N MET A 1 -0.48 3.73 3.93
CA MET A 1 0.83 3.22 3.44
C MET A 1 1.83 2.99 4.55
N LEU A 2 2.12 3.98 5.41
CA LEU A 2 3.13 3.83 6.48
C LEU A 2 2.97 2.57 7.35
N VAL A 3 1.78 2.33 7.88
CA VAL A 3 1.51 1.15 8.72
C VAL A 3 1.77 -0.16 7.97
N ILE A 4 1.38 -0.26 6.69
CA ILE A 4 1.60 -1.45 5.86
C ILE A 4 3.11 -1.70 5.65
N VAL A 5 3.87 -0.65 5.34
CA VAL A 5 5.31 -0.79 5.08
C VAL A 5 6.07 -1.11 6.38
N LEU A 6 5.64 -0.54 7.50
CA LEU A 6 6.16 -0.87 8.83
C LEU A 6 5.82 -2.31 9.24
N ASP A 7 4.60 -2.77 8.99
CA ASP A 7 4.16 -4.16 9.21
C ASP A 7 5.08 -5.15 8.49
N ILE A 8 5.33 -4.92 7.19
CA ILE A 8 6.27 -5.74 6.41
C ILE A 8 7.69 -5.66 7.00
N LEU A 9 8.13 -4.49 7.47
CA LEU A 9 9.47 -4.34 8.06
C LEU A 9 9.61 -5.11 9.37
N ILE A 10 8.60 -5.04 10.24
CA ILE A 10 8.56 -5.76 11.51
C ILE A 10 8.54 -7.27 11.25
N PHE A 11 7.70 -7.72 10.30
CA PHE A 11 7.66 -9.14 9.89
C PHE A 11 9.03 -9.65 9.43
N VAL A 12 9.75 -8.86 8.62
CA VAL A 12 11.07 -9.26 8.07
C VAL A 12 12.17 -9.26 9.14
N LYS A 13 12.18 -8.27 10.04
CA LYS A 13 13.23 -8.14 11.07
C LYS A 13 12.97 -9.00 12.30
N PHE A 14 11.72 -9.14 12.72
CA PHE A 14 11.32 -9.78 13.97
C PHE A 14 10.21 -10.83 13.74
N PRO A 15 10.48 -11.88 12.93
CA PRO A 15 9.45 -12.86 12.57
C PRO A 15 8.93 -13.64 13.79
N ILE A 16 9.79 -13.94 14.77
CA ILE A 16 9.41 -14.70 15.97
C ILE A 16 8.41 -13.90 16.82
N TRP A 17 8.69 -12.60 17.02
CA TRP A 17 7.80 -11.73 17.77
C TRP A 17 6.47 -11.51 17.04
N TYR A 18 6.54 -11.34 15.72
CA TYR A 18 5.35 -11.20 14.86
C TYR A 18 4.43 -12.42 14.93
N LEU A 19 4.97 -13.63 15.05
CA LEU A 19 4.17 -14.86 15.19
C LEU A 19 3.63 -15.08 16.60
N SER A 20 4.23 -14.46 17.61
CA SER A 20 3.82 -14.61 19.01
C SER A 20 2.58 -13.77 19.37
N ILE A 21 2.26 -12.74 18.59
CA ILE A 21 1.12 -11.86 18.88
C ILE A 21 -0.17 -12.45 18.32
N SER A 22 -1.25 -12.42 19.10
CA SER A 22 -2.57 -12.84 18.62
C SER A 22 -3.08 -11.90 17.53
N SER A 23 -3.73 -12.44 16.50
CA SER A 23 -4.22 -11.67 15.35
C SER A 23 -5.15 -10.51 15.73
N ILE A 24 -6.01 -10.68 16.73
CA ILE A 24 -6.96 -9.64 17.17
C ILE A 24 -6.22 -8.45 17.78
N ASN A 25 -5.31 -8.71 18.73
CA ASN A 25 -4.52 -7.64 19.35
C ASN A 25 -3.66 -6.91 18.32
N TYR A 26 -3.15 -7.64 17.33
CA TYR A 26 -2.38 -7.05 16.24
C TYR A 26 -3.21 -6.10 15.36
N VAL A 27 -4.41 -6.53 14.97
CA VAL A 27 -5.33 -5.70 14.16
C VAL A 27 -5.73 -4.45 14.94
N ILE A 28 -6.05 -4.55 16.23
CA ILE A 28 -6.39 -3.39 17.06
C ILE A 28 -5.19 -2.43 17.14
N LEU A 29 -4.00 -2.95 17.45
CA LEU A 29 -2.77 -2.15 17.58
C LEU A 29 -2.42 -1.39 16.29
N THR A 30 -2.57 -2.04 15.13
CA THR A 30 -2.24 -1.44 13.82
C THR A 30 -3.34 -0.50 13.30
N SER A 31 -4.61 -0.79 13.60
CA SER A 31 -5.75 0.02 13.13
C SER A 31 -5.96 1.29 13.95
N THR A 32 -5.71 1.22 15.26
CA THR A 32 -5.89 2.35 16.20
C THR A 32 -5.19 3.64 15.75
N PRO A 33 -3.88 3.66 15.42
CA PRO A 33 -3.22 4.90 15.00
C PRO A 33 -3.75 5.44 13.67
N VAL A 34 -4.22 4.57 12.77
CA VAL A 34 -4.81 5.00 11.48
C VAL A 34 -6.13 5.70 11.73
N VAL A 35 -7.03 5.08 12.51
CA VAL A 35 -8.34 5.64 12.82
C VAL A 35 -8.23 6.94 13.61
N LEU A 36 -7.38 6.97 14.64
CA LEU A 36 -7.15 8.19 15.42
C LEU A 36 -6.59 9.33 14.56
N PHE A 37 -5.61 9.05 13.71
CA PHE A 37 -5.05 10.05 12.82
C PHE A 37 -6.09 10.57 11.81
N SER A 38 -6.84 9.68 11.17
CA SER A 38 -7.90 10.04 10.22
C SER A 38 -9.02 10.84 10.88
N PHE A 39 -9.43 10.47 12.10
CA PHE A 39 -10.43 11.22 12.85
C PHE A 39 -9.92 12.60 13.24
N ALA A 40 -8.69 12.71 13.76
CA ALA A 40 -8.09 13.97 14.15
C ALA A 40 -7.94 14.94 12.96
N THR A 41 -7.51 14.45 11.80
CA THR A 41 -7.39 15.30 10.60
C THR A 41 -8.75 15.73 10.06
N ALA A 42 -9.77 14.86 10.11
CA ALA A 42 -11.13 15.20 9.70
C ALA A 42 -11.75 16.27 10.61
N VAL A 43 -11.64 16.10 11.94
CA VAL A 43 -12.11 17.09 12.92
C VAL A 43 -11.36 18.41 12.77
N SER A 44 -10.03 18.36 12.61
CA SER A 44 -9.23 19.58 12.39
C SER A 44 -9.66 20.31 11.11
N GLY A 45 -10.04 19.58 10.06
CA GLY A 45 -10.55 20.16 8.81
C GLY A 45 -11.90 20.81 8.98
N TYR A 46 -12.82 20.13 9.67
CA TYR A 46 -14.12 20.69 9.99
C TYR A 46 -14.00 22.00 10.80
N LEU A 47 -13.16 22.01 11.85
CA LEU A 47 -12.96 23.19 12.69
C LEU A 47 -12.23 24.35 11.98
N SER A 48 -11.46 24.06 10.93
CA SER A 48 -10.66 25.06 10.20
C SER A 48 -11.30 25.50 8.88
N THR A 49 -12.57 25.14 8.65
CA THR A 49 -13.30 25.51 7.43
C THR A 49 -13.68 26.99 7.49
N ASN A 50 -13.41 27.71 6.40
CA ASN A 50 -13.81 29.10 6.20
C ASN A 50 -14.78 29.20 5.01
N ASP A 51 -15.54 30.30 4.93
CA ASP A 51 -16.46 30.58 3.81
C ASP A 51 -15.76 31.13 2.54
N ASP A 52 -14.44 30.91 2.44
CA ASP A 52 -13.61 31.42 1.35
C ASP A 52 -13.86 30.63 0.04
N PHE A 53 -13.74 31.31 -1.11
CA PHE A 53 -13.88 30.66 -2.40
C PHE A 53 -12.71 29.68 -2.65
N ILE A 54 -13.04 28.40 -2.79
CA ILE A 54 -12.06 27.35 -3.10
C ILE A 54 -11.89 27.18 -4.62
N SER A 55 -10.65 27.10 -5.07
CA SER A 55 -10.32 26.90 -6.49
C SER A 55 -10.45 25.43 -6.94
N SER A 56 -10.46 24.48 -6.00
CA SER A 56 -10.59 23.04 -6.31
C SER A 56 -11.13 22.25 -5.12
N CYS A 57 -11.86 21.17 -5.41
CA CYS A 57 -12.34 20.21 -4.41
C CYS A 57 -11.22 19.25 -4.00
N ALA A 58 -10.32 19.67 -3.11
CA ALA A 58 -9.32 18.79 -2.52
C ALA A 58 -9.04 19.13 -1.06
N PRO A 59 -8.62 18.15 -0.23
CA PRO A 59 -8.41 18.33 1.19
C PRO A 59 -7.59 19.57 1.58
N PRO A 60 -6.43 19.88 0.97
CA PRO A 60 -5.64 21.05 1.38
C PRO A 60 -6.35 22.40 1.14
N PHE A 61 -7.34 22.48 0.25
CA PHE A 61 -8.06 23.73 -0.02
C PHE A 61 -9.24 23.99 0.92
N VAL A 62 -9.67 22.98 1.67
CA VAL A 62 -10.75 23.13 2.67
C VAL A 62 -10.22 23.79 3.94
N PHE A 63 -8.94 23.62 4.24
CA PHE A 63 -8.30 24.23 5.39
C PHE A 63 -7.95 25.70 5.12
N ASN A 64 -8.00 26.53 6.16
CA ASN A 64 -7.34 27.84 6.17
C ASN A 64 -5.86 27.73 5.77
N THR A 65 -5.29 28.77 5.16
CA THR A 65 -3.93 28.81 4.58
C THR A 65 -2.85 28.24 5.50
N THR A 66 -2.82 28.63 6.78
CA THR A 66 -1.83 28.13 7.74
C THR A 66 -1.99 26.63 8.00
N ALA A 67 -3.23 26.16 8.18
CA ALA A 67 -3.53 24.76 8.42
C ALA A 67 -3.26 23.90 7.17
N SER A 68 -3.52 24.42 5.97
CA SER A 68 -3.22 23.78 4.69
C SER A 68 -1.71 23.54 4.52
N ILE A 69 -0.88 24.53 4.86
CA ILE A 69 0.58 24.44 4.82
C ILE A 69 1.07 23.36 5.79
N ILE A 70 0.60 23.39 7.04
CA ILE A 70 0.96 22.39 8.06
C ILE A 70 0.57 20.98 7.62
N TYR A 71 -0.66 20.82 7.10
CA TYR A 71 -1.16 19.55 6.58
C TYR A 71 -0.26 19.02 5.46
N LYS A 72 0.13 19.87 4.51
CA LYS A 72 1.07 19.49 3.43
C LYS A 72 2.43 19.04 3.96
N TYR A 73 3.04 19.81 4.87
CA TYR A 73 4.34 19.43 5.44
C TYR A 73 4.27 18.10 6.19
N LEU A 74 3.19 17.85 6.93
CA LEU A 74 2.95 16.59 7.63
C LEU A 74 2.89 15.41 6.65
N PHE A 75 2.15 15.53 5.55
CA PHE A 75 2.04 14.46 4.54
C PHE A 75 3.35 14.23 3.79
N VAL A 76 4.10 15.28 3.48
CA VAL A 76 5.43 15.17 2.86
C VAL A 76 6.41 14.48 3.82
N PHE A 77 6.40 14.86 5.09
CA PHE A 77 7.20 14.22 6.14
C PHE A 77 6.88 12.73 6.26
N LEU A 78 5.59 12.37 6.40
CA LEU A 78 5.16 10.97 6.44
C LEU A 78 5.60 10.20 5.18
N SER A 79 5.54 10.85 4.01
CA SER A 79 5.97 10.24 2.75
C SER A 79 7.46 9.93 2.71
N PHE A 80 8.28 10.80 3.31
CA PHE A 80 9.71 10.58 3.52
C PHE A 80 9.99 9.43 4.49
N VAL A 81 9.24 9.35 5.61
CA VAL A 81 9.37 8.23 6.57
C VAL A 81 9.08 6.89 5.88
N VAL A 82 8.04 6.83 5.04
CA VAL A 82 7.72 5.63 4.23
C VAL A 82 8.87 5.29 3.29
N PHE A 83 9.44 6.29 2.61
CA PHE A 83 10.57 6.08 1.70
C PHE A 83 11.80 5.51 2.43
N ILE A 84 12.15 6.06 3.59
CA ILE A 84 13.23 5.54 4.44
C ILE A 84 12.95 4.10 4.87
N THR A 85 11.71 3.80 5.28
CA THR A 85 11.29 2.45 5.68
C THR A 85 11.45 1.45 4.53
N TYR A 86 11.11 1.86 3.30
CA TYR A 86 11.34 1.04 2.09
C TYR A 86 12.82 0.79 1.81
N ILE A 87 13.70 1.78 2.00
CA ILE A 87 15.16 1.58 1.88
C ILE A 87 15.64 0.57 2.92
N MET A 88 15.18 0.68 4.17
CA MET A 88 15.52 -0.27 5.24
C MET A 88 15.05 -1.69 4.90
N LEU A 89 13.84 -1.84 4.35
CA LEU A 89 13.32 -3.10 3.86
C LEU A 89 14.23 -3.71 2.78
N ILE A 90 14.57 -2.95 1.74
CA ILE A 90 15.45 -3.42 0.66
C ILE A 90 16.80 -3.86 1.22
N LYS A 91 17.41 -3.07 2.12
CA LYS A 91 18.68 -3.43 2.78
C LYS A 91 18.55 -4.73 3.58
N SER A 92 17.49 -4.87 4.37
CA SER A 92 17.22 -6.06 5.18
C SER A 92 17.07 -7.31 4.32
N PHE A 93 16.39 -7.19 3.17
CA PHE A 93 16.26 -8.29 2.20
C PHE A 93 17.57 -8.59 1.49
N HIS A 94 18.36 -7.59 1.11
CA HIS A 94 19.65 -7.79 0.45
C HIS A 94 20.65 -8.50 1.37
N GLN A 95 20.73 -8.08 2.64
CA GLN A 95 21.58 -8.73 3.64
C GLN A 95 21.20 -10.21 3.83
N ARG A 96 19.90 -10.52 3.83
CA ARG A 96 19.39 -11.90 3.94
C ARG A 96 19.46 -12.69 2.63
N SER A 97 19.60 -12.01 1.49
CA SER A 97 19.63 -12.64 0.17
C SER A 97 20.97 -13.20 -0.24
N ASN A 98 22.06 -12.75 0.37
CA ASN A 98 23.38 -13.35 0.14
C ASN A 98 23.43 -14.84 0.54
N SER A 99 22.45 -15.36 1.28
CA SER A 99 22.39 -16.76 1.69
C SER A 99 21.45 -17.65 0.86
N ASN A 100 20.54 -17.11 0.02
CA ASN A 100 19.49 -17.90 -0.66
C ASN A 100 19.09 -17.34 -2.03
N GLN A 101 18.94 -18.19 -3.06
CA GLN A 101 18.49 -17.75 -4.41
C GLN A 101 17.00 -17.35 -4.47
N SER A 102 16.14 -17.90 -3.61
CA SER A 102 14.70 -17.61 -3.61
C SER A 102 14.39 -16.16 -3.19
N SER A 103 15.22 -15.55 -2.35
CA SER A 103 15.06 -14.16 -1.91
C SER A 103 15.34 -13.14 -3.01
N LEU A 104 16.16 -13.46 -4.03
CA LEU A 104 16.42 -12.55 -5.16
C LEU A 104 15.14 -12.21 -5.92
N ARG A 105 14.23 -13.19 -6.11
CA ARG A 105 12.93 -12.94 -6.75
C ARG A 105 12.07 -12.03 -5.88
N THR A 106 12.04 -12.25 -4.57
CA THR A 106 11.29 -11.42 -3.61
C THR A 106 11.82 -9.98 -3.56
N VAL A 107 13.15 -9.80 -3.59
CA VAL A 107 13.80 -8.47 -3.62
C VAL A 107 13.40 -7.68 -4.88
N LYS A 108 13.52 -8.29 -6.06
CA LYS A 108 13.08 -7.65 -7.33
C LYS A 108 11.60 -7.29 -7.30
N ARG A 109 10.78 -8.14 -6.66
CA ARG A 109 9.34 -7.90 -6.53
C ARG A 109 9.04 -6.66 -5.69
N LEU A 110 9.74 -6.53 -4.57
CA LEU A 110 9.64 -5.42 -3.64
C LEU A 110 10.17 -4.12 -4.22
N GLN A 111 11.29 -4.16 -4.95
CA GLN A 111 11.86 -2.99 -5.62
C GLN A 111 10.86 -2.32 -6.58
N LEU A 112 10.08 -3.10 -7.34
CA LEU A 112 9.03 -2.53 -8.20
C LEU A 112 7.98 -1.74 -7.39
N THR A 113 7.57 -2.26 -6.22
CA THR A 113 6.58 -1.58 -5.36
C THR A 113 7.12 -0.25 -4.85
N VAL A 114 8.40 -0.20 -4.49
CA VAL A 114 9.08 1.05 -4.09
C VAL A 114 9.12 2.03 -5.25
N VAL A 115 9.47 1.57 -6.45
CA VAL A 115 9.51 2.40 -7.66
C VAL A 115 8.13 2.98 -7.97
N ILE A 116 7.08 2.15 -7.95
CA ILE A 116 5.70 2.59 -8.15
C ILE A 116 5.31 3.65 -7.11
N TYR A 117 5.63 3.43 -5.83
CA TYR A 117 5.36 4.40 -4.76
C TYR A 117 6.09 5.74 -4.98
N VAL A 118 7.38 5.70 -5.36
CA VAL A 118 8.18 6.92 -5.61
C VAL A 118 7.59 7.72 -6.76
N PHE A 119 7.24 7.07 -7.87
CA PHE A 119 6.71 7.76 -9.05
C PHE A 119 5.28 8.28 -8.89
N THR A 120 4.46 7.61 -8.07
CA THR A 120 3.04 7.99 -7.93
C THR A 120 2.76 8.86 -6.71
N TRP A 121 3.34 8.55 -5.55
CA TRP A 121 3.02 9.26 -4.31
C TRP A 121 4.07 10.31 -3.97
N LEU A 122 5.35 9.91 -3.83
CA LEU A 122 6.39 10.83 -3.40
C LEU A 122 6.56 11.99 -4.39
N PHE A 123 6.60 11.68 -5.69
CA PHE A 123 6.68 12.68 -6.74
C PHE A 123 5.50 13.67 -6.69
N SER A 124 4.27 13.18 -6.48
CA SER A 124 3.08 14.03 -6.37
C SER A 124 3.11 14.96 -5.17
N GLN A 125 3.62 14.50 -4.02
CA GLN A 125 3.74 15.33 -2.82
C GLN A 125 4.78 16.45 -3.04
N VAL A 126 5.92 16.14 -3.64
CA VAL A 126 6.96 17.14 -3.97
C VAL A 126 6.45 18.14 -4.99
N LEU A 127 5.79 17.67 -6.05
CA LEU A 127 5.22 18.54 -7.08
C LEU A 127 4.11 19.45 -6.51
N SER A 128 3.29 18.92 -5.59
CA SER A 128 2.25 19.70 -4.89
C SER A 128 2.82 20.80 -3.98
N LEU A 129 4.00 20.59 -3.39
CA LEU A 129 4.72 21.64 -2.67
C LEU A 129 5.24 22.71 -3.62
N ILE A 130 5.94 22.32 -4.69
CA ILE A 130 6.53 23.27 -5.66
C ILE A 130 5.46 24.16 -6.29
N VAL A 131 4.30 23.58 -6.68
CA VAL A 131 3.18 24.33 -7.26
C VAL A 131 2.58 25.34 -6.26
N MET A 132 2.67 25.08 -4.96
CA MET A 132 2.20 26.01 -3.94
C MET A 132 3.09 27.26 -3.85
N ASP A 133 4.41 27.08 -3.92
CA ASP A 133 5.38 28.18 -3.78
C ASP A 133 5.48 29.06 -5.03
N PHE A 134 5.21 28.53 -6.22
CA PHE A 134 5.36 29.25 -7.51
C PHE A 134 4.08 29.94 -8.02
N SER A 135 2.98 29.90 -7.27
CA SER A 135 1.64 30.19 -7.77
C SER A 135 1.37 31.70 -8.01
N LEU A 136 1.53 32.15 -9.26
CA LEU A 136 1.01 33.46 -9.71
C LEU A 136 -0.09 33.40 -10.78
N ASN A 137 -0.26 32.38 -11.64
CA ASN A 137 -1.31 32.47 -12.71
C ASN A 137 -1.88 31.16 -13.34
N SER A 138 -1.51 29.93 -12.94
CA SER A 138 -2.03 28.69 -13.59
C SER A 138 -2.23 27.51 -12.62
N VAL A 139 -2.96 27.76 -11.54
CA VAL A 139 -3.09 26.84 -10.40
C VAL A 139 -4.03 25.66 -10.70
N GLY A 140 -5.10 25.88 -11.46
CA GLY A 140 -6.15 24.87 -11.67
C GLY A 140 -5.70 23.65 -12.47
N ASN A 141 -5.00 23.85 -13.59
CA ASN A 141 -4.71 22.76 -14.53
C ASN A 141 -3.61 21.81 -13.99
N MET A 142 -2.57 22.36 -13.37
CA MET A 142 -1.50 21.57 -12.73
C MET A 142 -2.04 20.73 -11.56
N PHE A 143 -3.03 21.25 -10.83
CA PHE A 143 -3.59 20.55 -9.68
C PHE A 143 -4.40 19.31 -10.08
N VAL A 144 -5.12 19.34 -11.21
CA VAL A 144 -5.85 18.17 -11.74
C VAL A 144 -4.89 17.01 -12.04
N HIS A 145 -3.74 17.30 -12.68
CA HIS A 145 -2.75 16.28 -12.99
C HIS A 145 -2.11 15.69 -11.73
N ILE A 146 -1.84 16.51 -10.71
CA ILE A 146 -1.31 16.01 -9.42
C ILE A 146 -2.32 15.08 -8.74
N ASN A 147 -3.61 15.40 -8.76
CA ASN A 147 -4.63 14.54 -8.17
C ASN A 147 -4.75 13.19 -8.87
N LEU A 148 -4.54 13.12 -10.19
CA LEU A 148 -4.52 11.84 -10.91
C LEU A 148 -3.45 10.90 -10.33
N PHE A 149 -2.23 11.40 -10.09
CA PHE A 149 -1.17 10.60 -9.50
C PHE A 149 -1.46 10.20 -8.05
N ILE A 150 -2.09 11.09 -7.26
CA ILE A 150 -2.59 10.79 -5.92
C ILE A 150 -3.62 9.64 -5.98
N CYS A 151 -4.59 9.70 -6.87
CA CYS A 151 -5.59 8.62 -7.04
C CYS A 151 -4.94 7.30 -7.46
N LEU A 152 -3.98 7.33 -8.39
CA LEU A 152 -3.22 6.15 -8.78
C LEU A 152 -2.49 5.53 -7.58
N SER A 153 -1.93 6.36 -6.70
CA SER A 153 -1.24 5.89 -5.50
C SER A 153 -2.13 5.10 -4.54
N TYR A 154 -3.41 5.48 -4.40
CA TYR A 154 -4.35 4.78 -3.52
C TYR A 154 -4.69 3.39 -4.07
N SER A 155 -4.76 3.26 -5.39
CA SER A 155 -5.03 2.00 -6.08
C SER A 155 -3.82 1.06 -6.11
N ASN A 156 -2.60 1.60 -6.00
CA ASN A 156 -1.37 0.81 -6.17
C ASN A 156 -1.27 -0.37 -5.21
N THR A 157 -1.65 -0.23 -3.93
CA THR A 157 -1.55 -1.34 -2.98
C THR A 157 -2.41 -2.52 -3.38
N PHE A 158 -3.64 -2.28 -3.87
CA PHE A 158 -4.51 -3.33 -4.36
C PHE A 158 -3.88 -4.03 -5.58
N TYR A 159 -3.51 -3.27 -6.60
CA TYR A 159 -2.96 -3.83 -7.85
C TYR A 159 -1.61 -4.52 -7.67
N VAL A 160 -0.74 -3.97 -6.81
CA VAL A 160 0.54 -4.62 -6.47
C VAL A 160 0.29 -5.90 -5.69
N THR A 161 -0.64 -5.91 -4.73
CA THR A 161 -0.92 -7.11 -3.91
C THR A 161 -1.49 -8.24 -4.77
N ILE A 162 -2.49 -7.96 -5.62
CA ILE A 162 -3.06 -8.95 -6.53
C ILE A 162 -2.05 -9.41 -7.58
N TRP A 163 -1.17 -8.54 -8.07
CA TRP A 163 -0.12 -8.98 -9.01
C TRP A 163 0.96 -9.82 -8.33
N ARG A 164 1.29 -9.56 -7.07
CA ARG A 164 2.43 -10.21 -6.39
C ARG A 164 2.09 -11.50 -5.65
N SER A 165 0.92 -11.58 -5.03
CA SER A 165 0.52 -12.72 -4.22
C SER A 165 -0.38 -13.67 -5.02
N LYS A 166 0.14 -14.86 -5.34
CA LYS A 166 -0.65 -15.91 -5.98
C LYS A 166 -1.77 -16.37 -5.04
N GLU A 167 -1.45 -16.61 -3.77
CA GLU A 167 -2.41 -16.96 -2.73
C GLU A 167 -3.59 -15.98 -2.67
N TYR A 168 -3.29 -14.67 -2.66
CA TYR A 168 -4.32 -13.63 -2.63
C TYR A 168 -5.18 -13.65 -3.89
N ARG A 169 -4.60 -13.87 -5.07
CA ARG A 169 -5.37 -14.02 -6.32
C ARG A 169 -6.27 -15.23 -6.31
N ASP A 170 -5.76 -16.36 -5.86
CA ASP A 170 -6.50 -17.62 -5.88
C ASP A 170 -7.72 -17.51 -4.95
N GLN A 171 -7.56 -16.88 -3.78
CA GLN A 171 -8.67 -16.55 -2.88
C GLN A 171 -9.59 -15.45 -3.44
N PHE A 172 -9.05 -14.44 -4.12
CA PHE A 172 -9.87 -13.43 -4.77
C PHE A 172 -10.75 -14.04 -5.87
N TYR A 173 -10.20 -14.91 -6.70
CA TYR A 173 -10.94 -15.62 -7.75
C TYR A 173 -11.92 -16.65 -7.20
N SER A 174 -11.66 -17.27 -6.04
CA SER A 174 -12.62 -18.18 -5.42
C SER A 174 -13.89 -17.46 -4.97
N VAL A 175 -13.77 -16.22 -4.48
CA VAL A 175 -14.92 -15.39 -4.09
C VAL A 175 -15.63 -14.78 -5.29
N TRP A 176 -14.89 -14.24 -6.26
CA TRP A 176 -15.46 -13.43 -7.36
C TRP A 176 -15.76 -14.24 -8.64
N CYS A 177 -15.04 -15.33 -8.89
CA CYS A 177 -15.16 -16.18 -10.08
C CYS A 177 -15.24 -17.69 -9.73
N PRO A 178 -16.16 -18.12 -8.84
CA PRO A 178 -16.22 -19.51 -8.36
C PRO A 178 -16.37 -20.54 -9.49
N LYS A 179 -17.05 -20.17 -10.59
CA LYS A 179 -17.30 -21.05 -11.74
C LYS A 179 -16.05 -21.40 -12.55
N LEU A 180 -14.96 -20.62 -12.46
CA LEU A 180 -13.72 -20.91 -13.19
C LEU A 180 -12.86 -21.97 -12.48
N ILE A 181 -12.87 -21.97 -11.14
CA ILE A 181 -12.09 -22.90 -10.31
C ILE A 181 -12.74 -24.29 -10.29
N GLN A 182 -14.07 -24.35 -10.21
CA GLN A 182 -14.81 -25.63 -10.26
C GLN A 182 -14.58 -26.40 -11.56
N LYS A 183 -14.31 -25.70 -12.67
CA LYS A 183 -13.98 -26.31 -13.97
C LYS A 183 -12.57 -26.93 -14.01
N ILE A 184 -11.63 -26.40 -13.22
CA ILE A 184 -10.25 -26.90 -13.17
C ILE A 184 -10.19 -28.21 -12.38
N ASP A 185 -10.86 -28.28 -11.21
CA ASP A 185 -10.86 -29.50 -10.38
C ASP A 185 -11.57 -30.69 -11.05
N VAL A 186 -12.67 -30.43 -11.78
CA VAL A 186 -13.42 -31.50 -12.47
C VAL A 186 -12.67 -32.02 -13.70
N THR A 187 -11.77 -31.23 -14.29
CA THR A 187 -10.98 -31.66 -15.46
C THR A 187 -9.65 -32.30 -15.07
N SER A 188 -9.11 -32.03 -13.87
CA SER A 188 -7.91 -32.72 -13.36
C SER A 188 -8.20 -34.05 -12.64
N ALA A 189 -9.46 -34.36 -12.37
CA ALA A 189 -9.90 -35.61 -11.76
C ALA A 189 -10.56 -36.54 -12.80
N SER A 190 -9.73 -37.12 -13.69
CA SER A 190 -10.07 -38.37 -14.38
C SER A 190 -8.78 -39.14 -14.71
N PRO A 191 -8.83 -40.48 -14.71
CA PRO A 191 -8.01 -41.27 -13.80
C PRO A 191 -6.90 -42.00 -14.56
N VAL A 192 -5.65 -41.72 -14.19
CA VAL A 192 -4.53 -42.64 -14.44
C VAL A 192 -4.30 -43.41 -13.15
N LEU A 193 -5.12 -44.42 -12.91
CA LEU A 193 -4.74 -45.52 -12.01
C LEU A 193 -5.37 -46.83 -12.50
N HIS A 194 -4.85 -47.32 -13.62
CA HIS A 194 -5.00 -48.72 -14.00
C HIS A 194 -3.96 -49.54 -13.22
N VAL A 195 -4.46 -50.43 -12.36
CA VAL A 195 -3.92 -51.79 -12.10
C VAL A 195 -2.57 -51.91 -11.36
N ALA A 196 -2.67 -52.30 -10.08
CA ALA A 196 -1.93 -53.43 -9.50
C ALA A 196 -2.75 -53.97 -8.30
N LYS A 197 -3.60 -54.97 -8.52
CA LYS A 197 -3.37 -56.40 -8.19
C LYS A 197 -3.38 -56.73 -6.68
N ASN A 198 -4.50 -57.35 -6.30
CA ASN A 198 -4.64 -58.60 -5.54
C ASN A 198 -4.18 -58.71 -4.08
N ASN A 199 -5.17 -59.06 -3.24
CA ASN A 199 -5.19 -60.16 -2.27
C ASN A 199 -3.89 -60.52 -1.53
N PHE A 200 -3.92 -60.44 -0.20
CA PHE A 200 -3.77 -61.61 0.68
C PHE A 200 -4.21 -61.23 2.10
N THR A 201 -5.17 -62.02 2.62
CA THR A 201 -5.46 -62.40 4.02
C THR A 201 -5.15 -61.42 5.15
#